data_AF-A0A522XUQ9-F1
#
_entry.id   AF-A0A522XUQ9-F1
#
_cell.length_a   1.000
_cell.length_b   1.000
_cell.length_c   1.000
_cell.angle_alpha   90.00
_cell.angle_beta   90.00
_cell.angle_gamma   90.00
#
_symmetry.space_group_name_H-M   'P 1'
#
loop_
_entity.id
_entity.type
_entity.pdbx_description
1 polymer ?
#
loop_
_entity_poly.entity_id
_entity_poly.type
_entity_poly.pdbx_seq_one_letter_code
_entity_poly.pdbx_strand_id
1 'polypeptide(L)'
;MTYALTKKQKKVTLLCILALGVVSGMAKAETNPADRGYLTDQRGTVARSGFGLCWHTGFGPAVPTPECDGTTAPTPLAAVVEPTPAAAATKPVVERVMLDADALFDFDKAVLRPAGRATLDDFAGKLKGMNLEVITAVGHADRFGSEAYNQRLSEQRAAAVKTYLVSRGIESDRIQTEGKGEMQPVTKSDECRGAKSIKVIACLQPDRRVNIEVIGSQSAK
;
A
#
# COMPACT_ATOMS: atom_id res chain seq x y z
N MET A 1 59.55 33.75 -1.98
CA MET A 1 59.01 34.81 -2.85
C MET A 1 58.12 34.15 -3.89
N THR A 2 56.85 34.55 -3.88
CA THR A 2 55.87 34.48 -4.96
C THR A 2 56.49 34.66 -6.34
N TYR A 3 55.92 34.05 -7.39
CA TYR A 3 55.31 34.78 -8.52
C TYR A 3 54.66 33.79 -9.51
N ALA A 4 53.37 34.00 -9.75
CA ALA A 4 52.55 33.33 -10.73
C ALA A 4 52.91 33.77 -12.16
N LEU A 5 52.71 32.89 -13.16
CA LEU A 5 52.69 33.28 -14.58
C LEU A 5 51.64 32.49 -15.38
N THR A 6 51.04 33.22 -16.32
CA THR A 6 49.74 33.06 -16.97
C THR A 6 49.80 32.47 -18.39
N LYS A 7 48.83 31.60 -18.73
CA LYS A 7 47.95 31.58 -19.95
C LYS A 7 48.54 32.06 -21.30
N LYS A 8 48.89 31.17 -22.26
CA LYS A 8 48.69 31.38 -23.73
C LYS A 8 49.08 30.21 -24.69
N GLN A 9 48.07 29.67 -25.39
CA GLN A 9 47.96 29.49 -26.87
C GLN A 9 48.67 28.35 -27.67
N LYS A 10 47.80 27.73 -28.51
CA LYS A 10 47.96 27.27 -29.92
C LYS A 10 48.70 25.96 -30.18
N LYS A 11 47.97 24.87 -30.47
CA LYS A 11 47.56 24.41 -31.81
C LYS A 11 48.75 24.15 -32.74
N VAL A 12 49.12 22.87 -32.86
CA VAL A 12 49.91 22.34 -33.99
C VAL A 12 49.22 21.07 -34.45
N THR A 13 48.75 21.10 -35.70
CA THR A 13 48.22 19.95 -36.45
C THR A 13 49.28 19.60 -37.48
N LEU A 14 49.75 18.34 -37.55
CA LEU A 14 50.25 17.78 -38.81
C LEU A 14 50.27 16.24 -38.81
N LEU A 15 49.64 15.69 -39.85
CA LEU A 15 49.61 14.29 -40.29
C LEU A 15 51.01 13.73 -40.62
N CYS A 16 51.21 12.41 -40.46
CA CYS A 16 51.61 11.49 -41.54
C CYS A 16 51.73 10.02 -41.07
N ILE A 17 50.74 9.24 -41.53
CA ILE A 17 50.70 7.82 -41.91
C ILE A 17 52.05 7.08 -41.96
N LEU A 18 52.14 5.91 -41.31
CA LEU A 18 52.80 4.72 -41.84
C LEU A 18 52.20 3.46 -41.19
N ALA A 19 51.47 2.70 -42.01
CA ALA A 19 50.93 1.39 -41.67
C ALA A 19 52.00 0.31 -41.87
N LEU A 20 52.30 -0.44 -40.82
CA LEU A 20 52.85 -1.79 -40.91
C LEU A 20 52.18 -2.63 -39.80
N GLY A 21 51.47 -3.66 -40.24
CA GLY A 21 50.61 -4.48 -39.41
C GLY A 21 51.37 -5.33 -38.40
N VAL A 22 50.80 -5.38 -37.20
CA VAL A 22 50.81 -6.55 -36.35
C VAL A 22 49.34 -6.75 -35.96
N VAL A 23 48.75 -7.87 -36.37
CA VAL A 23 47.42 -8.28 -35.88
C VAL A 23 47.61 -8.69 -34.43
N SER A 24 47.58 -7.70 -33.54
CA SER A 24 47.46 -7.93 -32.10
C SER A 24 46.00 -8.31 -31.83
N GLY A 25 45.66 -9.57 -32.12
CA GLY A 25 44.52 -10.24 -31.52
C GLY A 25 44.79 -10.45 -30.03
N MET A 26 44.80 -9.37 -29.25
CA MET A 26 44.78 -9.48 -27.79
C MET A 26 43.32 -9.62 -27.40
N ALA A 27 42.97 -10.88 -27.16
CA ALA A 27 41.76 -11.41 -26.57
C ALA A 27 40.95 -10.34 -25.83
N LYS A 28 39.72 -10.09 -26.29
CA LYS A 28 38.69 -9.72 -25.33
C LYS A 28 38.53 -10.94 -24.42
N ALA A 29 39.01 -10.84 -23.18
CA ALA A 29 38.46 -11.64 -22.11
C ALA A 29 37.03 -11.14 -21.89
N GLU A 30 36.12 -11.56 -22.77
CA GLU A 30 34.70 -11.54 -22.47
C GLU A 30 34.51 -12.57 -21.37
N THR A 31 34.64 -12.13 -20.12
CA THR A 31 34.12 -12.90 -19.00
C THR A 31 32.62 -12.97 -19.23
N ASN A 32 32.18 -14.04 -19.88
CA ASN A 32 30.77 -14.34 -20.00
C ASN A 32 30.22 -14.34 -18.57
N PRO A 33 29.19 -13.55 -18.23
CA PRO A 33 28.62 -13.53 -16.89
C PRO A 33 28.15 -14.92 -16.39
N ALA A 34 28.05 -15.92 -17.29
CA ALA A 34 27.85 -17.33 -16.97
C ALA A 34 29.06 -18.03 -16.30
N ASP A 35 30.26 -17.46 -16.34
CA ASP A 35 31.52 -18.10 -15.92
C ASP A 35 31.81 -17.98 -14.40
N ARG A 36 30.84 -17.51 -13.61
CA ARG A 36 31.01 -17.24 -12.17
C ARG A 36 30.49 -18.37 -11.27
N GLY A 37 30.66 -19.64 -11.65
CA GLY A 37 30.32 -20.71 -10.72
C GLY A 37 30.53 -22.15 -11.17
N TYR A 38 30.49 -22.44 -12.48
CA TYR A 38 30.51 -23.81 -12.99
C TYR A 38 31.59 -24.04 -14.05
N LEU A 39 32.21 -25.23 -14.04
CA LEU A 39 33.10 -25.68 -15.10
C LEU A 39 32.31 -25.86 -16.40
N THR A 40 32.79 -25.29 -17.49
CA THR A 40 32.19 -25.44 -18.83
C THR A 40 33.20 -26.01 -19.82
N ASP A 41 32.71 -26.72 -20.85
CA ASP A 41 33.54 -27.25 -21.94
C ASP A 41 33.73 -26.23 -23.08
N GLN A 42 34.48 -26.61 -24.14
CA GLN A 42 34.70 -25.76 -25.32
C GLN A 42 33.42 -25.42 -26.11
N ARG A 43 32.29 -26.08 -25.80
CA ARG A 43 30.98 -25.84 -26.40
C ARG A 43 30.07 -25.03 -25.46
N GLY A 44 30.57 -24.61 -24.31
CA GLY A 44 29.83 -23.82 -23.31
C GLY A 44 28.82 -24.63 -22.48
N THR A 45 28.92 -25.96 -22.46
CA THR A 45 28.03 -26.83 -21.66
C THR A 45 28.64 -27.07 -20.27
N VAL A 46 27.82 -27.06 -19.22
CA VAL A 46 28.29 -27.31 -17.84
C VAL A 46 28.75 -28.76 -17.65
N ALA A 47 29.96 -28.93 -17.11
CA ALA A 47 30.56 -30.23 -16.85
C ALA A 47 29.83 -30.96 -15.71
N ARG A 48 29.45 -32.22 -15.97
CA ARG A 48 28.74 -33.09 -15.03
C ARG A 48 29.59 -34.28 -14.60
N SER A 49 29.41 -34.75 -13.37
CA SER A 49 29.94 -36.02 -12.88
C SER A 49 29.15 -37.20 -13.44
N GLY A 50 29.69 -38.42 -13.32
CA GLY A 50 28.99 -39.65 -13.70
C GLY A 50 27.69 -39.92 -12.93
N PHE A 51 27.45 -39.20 -11.82
CA PHE A 51 26.22 -39.24 -11.02
C PHE A 51 25.27 -38.06 -11.31
N GLY A 52 25.54 -37.26 -12.36
CA GLY A 52 24.66 -36.18 -12.80
C GLY A 52 24.80 -34.85 -12.06
N LEU A 53 25.77 -34.72 -11.14
CA LEU A 53 26.03 -33.47 -10.40
C LEU A 53 26.94 -32.53 -11.19
N CYS A 54 26.67 -31.23 -11.17
CA CYS A 54 27.47 -30.22 -11.86
C CYS A 54 28.71 -29.79 -11.05
N TRP A 55 29.86 -29.65 -11.73
CA TRP A 55 31.13 -29.30 -11.09
C TRP A 55 31.31 -27.78 -10.99
N HIS A 56 31.54 -27.28 -9.77
CA HIS A 56 31.77 -25.85 -9.53
C HIS A 56 33.24 -25.45 -9.70
N THR A 57 33.49 -24.20 -10.10
CA THR A 57 34.84 -23.61 -10.11
C THR A 57 34.89 -22.29 -9.36
N GLY A 58 35.35 -22.35 -8.11
CA GLY A 58 35.68 -21.18 -7.30
C GLY A 58 34.97 -21.16 -5.94
N PHE A 59 35.50 -20.33 -5.04
CA PHE A 59 34.86 -20.02 -3.77
C PHE A 59 33.98 -18.78 -3.97
N GLY A 60 32.66 -18.99 -4.05
CA GLY A 60 31.65 -17.94 -4.24
C GLY A 60 30.30 -18.56 -4.62
N PRO A 61 29.17 -17.84 -4.41
CA PRO A 61 27.87 -18.36 -4.80
C PRO A 61 27.78 -18.49 -6.32
N ALA A 62 27.53 -19.71 -6.80
CA ALA A 62 27.32 -19.96 -8.23
C ALA A 62 26.04 -19.24 -8.69
N VAL A 63 26.05 -18.73 -9.92
CA VAL A 63 24.83 -18.24 -10.58
C VAL A 63 23.96 -19.48 -10.88
N PRO A 64 22.70 -19.52 -10.43
CA PRO A 64 21.84 -20.67 -10.65
C PRO A 64 21.64 -20.88 -12.15
N THR A 65 22.09 -22.04 -12.65
CA THR A 65 21.80 -22.45 -14.02
C THR A 65 20.59 -23.38 -14.02
N PRO A 66 19.66 -23.23 -14.99
CA PRO A 66 18.45 -24.07 -15.05
C PRO A 66 18.79 -25.56 -15.22
N GLU A 67 20.00 -25.87 -15.66
CA GLU A 67 20.50 -27.22 -15.89
C GLU A 67 21.04 -27.92 -14.63
N CYS A 68 21.41 -27.17 -13.58
CA CYS A 68 22.12 -27.70 -12.41
C CYS A 68 21.41 -27.43 -11.08
N ASP A 69 20.76 -26.28 -10.95
CA ASP A 69 20.19 -25.82 -9.67
C ASP A 69 18.66 -25.90 -9.62
N GLY A 70 18.03 -26.67 -10.53
CA GLY A 70 16.60 -26.97 -10.49
C GLY A 70 15.71 -25.73 -10.32
N THR A 71 16.18 -24.58 -10.78
CA THR A 71 15.50 -23.31 -10.59
C THR A 71 14.65 -23.11 -11.83
N THR A 72 13.33 -23.19 -11.68
CA THR A 72 12.36 -22.66 -12.64
C THR A 72 12.83 -21.28 -13.07
N ALA A 73 13.33 -21.18 -14.30
CA ALA A 73 13.69 -19.91 -14.90
C ALA A 73 12.47 -18.96 -14.85
N PRO A 74 12.65 -17.66 -14.63
CA PRO A 74 11.61 -16.70 -14.95
C PRO A 74 11.31 -16.84 -16.45
N THR A 75 10.04 -17.04 -16.76
CA THR A 75 9.49 -17.16 -18.12
C THR A 75 10.05 -16.04 -18.99
N PRO A 76 10.57 -16.32 -20.21
CA PRO A 76 11.18 -15.31 -21.04
C PRO A 76 10.15 -14.23 -21.40
N LEU A 77 10.47 -12.97 -21.05
CA LEU A 77 9.85 -11.81 -21.67
C LEU A 77 10.21 -11.82 -23.16
N ALA A 78 9.27 -12.22 -24.02
CA ALA A 78 8.87 -11.49 -25.23
C ALA A 78 8.05 -12.39 -26.16
N ALA A 79 6.73 -12.32 -26.03
CA ALA A 79 5.88 -12.17 -27.20
C ALA A 79 5.06 -10.91 -26.97
N VAL A 80 5.20 -9.93 -27.87
CA VAL A 80 4.35 -8.75 -27.91
C VAL A 80 2.95 -9.25 -28.23
N VAL A 81 2.16 -9.51 -27.19
CA VAL A 81 0.72 -9.58 -27.30
C VAL A 81 0.28 -8.14 -27.43
N GLU A 82 -0.41 -7.82 -28.52
CA GLU A 82 -1.21 -6.60 -28.67
C GLU A 82 -1.91 -6.28 -27.33
N PRO A 83 -2.08 -5.01 -26.94
CA PRO A 83 -2.73 -4.67 -25.69
C PRO A 83 -4.14 -5.27 -25.72
N THR A 84 -4.29 -6.43 -25.09
CA THR A 84 -5.58 -6.97 -24.72
C THR A 84 -6.24 -5.83 -23.95
N PRO A 85 -7.47 -5.41 -24.30
CA PRO A 85 -8.15 -4.36 -23.56
C PRO A 85 -8.08 -4.76 -22.09
N ALA A 86 -7.40 -3.93 -21.28
CA ALA A 86 -7.32 -4.13 -19.86
C ALA A 86 -8.73 -4.46 -19.38
N ALA A 87 -8.93 -5.67 -18.86
CA ALA A 87 -10.09 -5.94 -18.03
C ALA A 87 -10.10 -4.80 -17.02
N ALA A 88 -11.12 -3.94 -17.15
CA ALA A 88 -11.14 -2.63 -16.51
C ALA A 88 -10.80 -2.80 -15.04
N ALA A 89 -9.65 -2.29 -14.62
CA ALA A 89 -9.30 -2.22 -13.21
C ALA A 89 -10.41 -1.40 -12.54
N THR A 90 -11.32 -2.10 -11.85
CA THR A 90 -12.36 -1.47 -11.05
C THR A 90 -11.64 -0.62 -10.02
N LYS A 91 -11.70 0.71 -10.18
CA LYS A 91 -11.07 1.63 -9.25
C LYS A 91 -11.61 1.33 -7.84
N PRO A 92 -10.75 1.21 -6.82
CA PRO A 92 -11.23 1.08 -5.45
C PRO A 92 -12.01 2.34 -5.10
N VAL A 93 -13.26 2.17 -4.70
CA VAL A 93 -14.13 3.22 -4.19
C VAL A 93 -13.96 3.25 -2.68
N VAL A 94 -13.37 4.34 -2.19
CA VAL A 94 -13.33 4.65 -0.75
C VAL A 94 -14.44 5.65 -0.48
N GLU A 95 -15.52 5.21 0.15
CA GLU A 95 -16.64 6.06 0.56
C GLU A 95 -16.55 6.27 2.07
N ARG A 96 -16.43 7.53 2.51
CA ARG A 96 -16.52 7.89 3.93
C ARG A 96 -17.86 8.55 4.19
N VAL A 97 -18.59 8.02 5.15
CA VAL A 97 -19.85 8.58 5.63
C VAL A 97 -19.67 8.94 7.10
N MET A 98 -19.89 10.20 7.44
CA MET A 98 -19.93 10.67 8.82
C MET A 98 -21.39 10.70 9.28
N LEU A 99 -21.68 10.07 10.41
CA LEU A 99 -23.01 10.05 11.00
C LEU A 99 -22.96 10.66 12.40
N ASP A 100 -23.79 11.65 12.64
CA ASP A 100 -23.89 12.32 13.94
C ASP A 100 -24.43 11.38 15.03
N ALA A 101 -23.79 11.37 16.20
CA ALA A 101 -24.23 10.50 17.30
C ALA A 101 -25.60 10.92 17.85
N ASP A 102 -25.94 12.20 17.85
CA ASP A 102 -27.24 12.69 18.34
C ASP A 102 -28.40 12.27 17.42
N ALA A 103 -28.11 12.03 16.12
CA ALA A 103 -29.05 11.46 15.17
C ALA A 103 -29.19 9.94 15.33
N LEU A 104 -28.08 9.27 15.66
CA LEU A 104 -28.02 7.81 15.79
C LEU A 104 -28.51 7.28 17.14
N PHE A 105 -28.21 7.97 18.24
CA PHE A 105 -28.34 7.46 19.60
C PHE A 105 -29.11 8.42 20.51
N ASP A 106 -29.74 7.88 21.55
CA ASP A 106 -30.25 8.70 22.65
C ASP A 106 -29.10 9.26 23.49
N PHE A 107 -29.34 10.38 24.18
CA PHE A 107 -28.34 11.02 25.04
C PHE A 107 -27.76 10.03 26.05
N ASP A 108 -26.42 9.96 26.07
CA ASP A 108 -25.62 9.06 26.92
C ASP A 108 -25.90 7.56 26.75
N LYS A 109 -26.46 7.15 25.60
CA LYS A 109 -26.71 5.75 25.28
C LYS A 109 -25.94 5.32 24.01
N ALA A 110 -25.81 4.00 23.87
CA ALA A 110 -25.35 3.33 22.66
C ALA A 110 -26.51 2.62 21.91
N VAL A 111 -27.75 2.86 22.32
CA VAL A 111 -28.94 2.27 21.68
C VAL A 111 -29.37 3.13 20.50
N LEU A 112 -29.51 2.50 19.33
CA LEU A 112 -29.91 3.18 18.10
C LEU A 112 -31.36 3.65 18.13
N ARG A 113 -31.57 4.93 17.83
CA ARG A 113 -32.88 5.55 17.67
C ARG A 113 -33.56 5.08 16.38
N PRO A 114 -34.90 5.11 16.29
CA PRO A 114 -35.60 4.80 15.05
C PRO A 114 -35.13 5.63 13.85
N ALA A 115 -34.86 6.92 14.05
CA ALA A 115 -34.32 7.79 13.01
C ALA A 115 -32.93 7.35 12.55
N GLY A 116 -32.02 7.04 13.49
CA GLY A 116 -30.69 6.53 13.18
C GLY A 116 -30.71 5.18 12.44
N ARG A 117 -31.64 4.30 12.81
CA ARG A 117 -31.89 3.04 12.09
C ARG A 117 -32.29 3.28 10.63
N ALA A 118 -33.17 4.25 10.36
CA ALA A 118 -33.55 4.61 9.00
C ALA A 118 -32.36 5.13 8.18
N THR A 119 -31.49 5.96 8.77
CA THR A 119 -30.27 6.42 8.10
C THR A 119 -29.30 5.27 7.80
N LEU A 120 -29.14 4.34 8.73
CA LEU A 120 -28.32 3.14 8.51
C LEU A 120 -28.93 2.19 7.48
N ASP A 121 -30.26 2.16 7.36
CA ASP A 121 -30.96 1.39 6.33
C ASP A 121 -30.71 1.96 4.94
N ASP A 122 -30.79 3.27 4.78
CA ASP A 122 -30.48 3.96 3.52
C ASP A 122 -29.02 3.75 3.14
N PHE A 123 -28.12 3.84 4.12
CA PHE A 123 -26.70 3.54 3.94
C PHE A 123 -26.49 2.09 3.49
N ALA A 124 -27.03 1.10 4.20
CA ALA A 124 -26.96 -0.30 3.82
C ALA A 124 -27.58 -0.56 2.44
N GLY A 125 -28.61 0.21 2.05
CA GLY A 125 -29.21 0.20 0.72
C GLY A 125 -28.24 0.62 -0.38
N LYS A 126 -27.46 1.69 -0.15
CA LYS A 126 -26.41 2.17 -1.09
C LYS A 126 -25.27 1.18 -1.25
N LEU A 127 -24.97 0.42 -0.20
CA LEU A 127 -23.95 -0.63 -0.24
C LEU A 127 -24.36 -1.84 -1.11
N LYS A 128 -25.64 -1.99 -1.44
CA LYS A 128 -26.12 -3.09 -2.29
C LYS A 128 -25.58 -2.94 -3.71
N GLY A 129 -24.90 -3.96 -4.20
CA GLY A 129 -24.29 -3.97 -5.54
C GLY A 129 -22.86 -3.42 -5.59
N MET A 130 -22.29 -3.02 -4.45
CA MET A 130 -20.86 -2.77 -4.33
C MET A 130 -20.15 -4.02 -3.83
N ASN A 131 -18.93 -4.26 -4.31
CA ASN A 131 -18.06 -5.30 -3.78
C ASN A 131 -17.33 -4.74 -2.56
N LEU A 132 -17.91 -4.96 -1.38
CA LEU A 132 -17.42 -4.43 -0.11
C LEU A 132 -16.18 -5.21 0.33
N GLU A 133 -15.05 -4.57 0.55
CA GLU A 133 -13.86 -5.22 1.08
C GLU A 133 -13.84 -5.12 2.60
N VAL A 134 -13.85 -3.88 3.12
CA VAL A 134 -13.84 -3.58 4.55
C VAL A 134 -14.74 -2.39 4.85
N ILE A 135 -15.48 -2.47 5.95
CA ILE A 135 -16.24 -1.39 6.55
C ILE A 135 -15.66 -1.13 7.93
N THR A 136 -15.24 0.09 8.21
CA THR A 136 -14.72 0.48 9.52
C THR A 136 -15.67 1.48 10.17
N ALA A 137 -16.29 1.09 11.28
CA ALA A 137 -17.10 1.97 12.11
C ALA A 137 -16.26 2.51 13.27
N VAL A 138 -16.00 3.82 13.29
CA VAL A 138 -15.19 4.50 14.31
C VAL A 138 -16.09 5.40 15.17
N GLY A 139 -16.21 5.07 16.45
CA GLY A 139 -16.93 5.88 17.42
C GLY A 139 -16.06 7.00 18.00
N HIS A 140 -16.66 8.17 18.18
CA HIS A 140 -16.06 9.32 18.86
C HIS A 140 -16.96 9.83 19.99
N ALA A 141 -16.33 10.40 21.01
CA ALA A 141 -16.98 11.04 22.16
C ALA A 141 -16.42 12.46 22.33
N ASP A 142 -17.19 13.32 23.01
CA ASP A 142 -16.70 14.64 23.38
C ASP A 142 -15.81 14.59 24.63
N ARG A 143 -15.15 15.71 24.94
CA ARG A 143 -14.22 15.83 26.07
C ARG A 143 -14.87 15.77 27.46
N PHE A 144 -16.20 15.64 27.56
CA PHE A 144 -16.87 15.64 28.85
C PHE A 144 -17.01 14.22 29.39
N GLY A 145 -16.05 13.83 30.23
CA GLY A 145 -16.04 12.52 30.86
C GLY A 145 -14.66 12.19 31.37
N SER A 146 -14.47 10.95 31.80
CA SER A 146 -13.11 10.41 31.89
C SER A 146 -12.74 9.78 30.55
N GLU A 147 -11.47 9.78 30.20
CA GLU A 147 -10.95 9.13 28.99
C GLU A 147 -11.42 7.67 28.91
N ALA A 148 -11.32 6.90 30.00
CA ALA A 148 -11.75 5.51 30.05
C ALA A 148 -13.27 5.34 29.82
N TYR A 149 -14.08 6.28 30.31
CA TYR A 149 -15.52 6.28 30.05
C TYR A 149 -15.82 6.57 28.57
N ASN A 150 -15.20 7.62 28.03
CA ASN A 150 -15.38 8.04 26.65
C ASN A 150 -14.91 6.98 25.66
N GLN A 151 -13.81 6.30 25.96
CA GLN A 151 -13.32 5.16 25.19
C GLN A 151 -14.37 4.04 25.11
N ARG A 152 -14.85 3.55 26.27
CA ARG A 152 -15.88 2.49 26.32
C ARG A 152 -17.16 2.89 25.61
N LEU A 153 -17.63 4.12 25.81
CA LEU A 153 -18.86 4.62 25.18
C LEU A 153 -18.70 4.67 23.65
N SER A 154 -17.55 5.11 23.16
CA SER A 154 -17.26 5.16 21.73
C SER A 154 -17.21 3.76 21.09
N GLU A 155 -16.61 2.78 21.77
CA GLU A 155 -16.56 1.37 21.36
C GLU A 155 -17.96 0.76 21.32
N GLN A 156 -18.78 0.99 22.36
CA GLN A 156 -20.16 0.49 22.43
C GLN A 156 -21.03 1.05 21.29
N ARG A 157 -20.89 2.33 20.96
CA ARG A 157 -21.60 2.95 19.84
C ARG A 157 -21.18 2.35 18.50
N ALA A 158 -19.89 2.17 18.26
CA ALA A 158 -19.40 1.50 17.06
C ALA A 158 -19.91 0.05 16.96
N ALA A 159 -19.89 -0.69 18.07
CA ALA A 159 -20.43 -2.05 18.14
C ALA A 159 -21.93 -2.10 17.83
N ALA A 160 -22.73 -1.16 18.35
CA ALA A 160 -24.16 -1.08 18.06
C ALA A 160 -24.44 -0.86 16.55
N VAL A 161 -23.65 0.00 15.89
CA VAL A 161 -23.72 0.19 14.44
C VAL A 161 -23.37 -1.11 13.70
N LYS A 162 -22.29 -1.81 14.09
CA LYS A 162 -21.93 -3.10 13.52
C LYS A 162 -23.07 -4.11 13.65
N THR A 163 -23.61 -4.31 14.85
CA THR A 163 -24.72 -5.25 15.08
C THR A 163 -25.92 -4.92 14.19
N TYR A 164 -26.22 -3.62 14.01
CA TYR A 164 -27.30 -3.20 13.14
C TYR A 164 -27.02 -3.49 11.67
N LEU A 165 -25.84 -3.14 11.17
CA LEU A 165 -25.44 -3.41 9.78
C LEU A 165 -25.44 -4.92 9.47
N VAL A 166 -25.00 -5.75 10.43
CA VAL A 166 -25.10 -7.22 10.32
C VAL A 166 -26.55 -7.67 10.18
N SER A 167 -27.46 -7.10 10.97
CA SER A 167 -28.90 -7.42 10.85
C SER A 167 -29.51 -7.03 9.49
N ARG A 168 -28.86 -6.13 8.75
CA ARG A 168 -29.25 -5.73 7.39
C ARG A 168 -28.63 -6.60 6.29
N GLY A 169 -27.86 -7.63 6.66
CA GLY A 169 -27.29 -8.61 5.75
C GLY A 169 -25.84 -8.36 5.35
N ILE A 170 -25.14 -7.44 6.03
CA ILE A 170 -23.69 -7.26 5.82
C ILE A 170 -22.93 -8.31 6.64
N GLU A 171 -21.96 -8.97 6.04
CA GLU A 171 -21.13 -9.96 6.73
C GLU A 171 -20.35 -9.32 7.89
N SER A 172 -20.43 -9.93 9.08
CA SER A 172 -19.77 -9.43 10.30
C SER A 172 -18.25 -9.31 10.14
N ASP A 173 -17.64 -10.18 9.34
CA ASP A 173 -16.19 -10.24 9.13
C ASP A 173 -15.69 -9.06 8.29
N ARG A 174 -16.56 -8.45 7.48
CA ARG A 174 -16.25 -7.22 6.74
C ARG A 174 -16.34 -5.97 7.59
N ILE A 175 -16.95 -6.03 8.77
CA ILE A 175 -17.17 -4.86 9.61
C ILE A 175 -16.18 -4.86 10.78
N GLN A 176 -15.27 -3.88 10.77
CA GLN A 176 -14.39 -3.55 11.87
C GLN A 176 -14.98 -2.41 12.70
N THR A 177 -14.74 -2.44 14.01
CA THR A 177 -15.22 -1.41 14.94
C THR A 177 -14.06 -0.88 15.76
N GLU A 178 -13.96 0.43 15.87
CA GLU A 178 -12.98 1.10 16.71
C GLU A 178 -13.64 2.18 17.56
N GLY A 179 -13.19 2.34 18.80
CA GLY A 179 -13.48 3.52 19.60
C GLY A 179 -12.25 4.41 19.67
N LYS A 180 -12.42 5.72 19.45
CA LYS A 180 -11.34 6.70 19.62
C LYS A 180 -11.56 7.62 20.81
N GLY A 181 -12.62 7.40 21.58
CA GLY A 181 -13.00 8.28 22.69
C GLY A 181 -12.98 9.75 22.27
N GLU A 182 -12.29 10.57 23.06
CA GLU A 182 -12.12 12.01 22.82
C GLU A 182 -10.83 12.38 22.06
N MET A 183 -10.05 11.40 21.58
CA MET A 183 -8.71 11.63 21.03
C MET A 183 -8.69 12.35 19.68
N GLN A 184 -9.80 12.31 18.94
CA GLN A 184 -9.91 12.91 17.60
C GLN A 184 -11.11 13.87 17.53
N PRO A 185 -11.05 15.01 18.23
CA PRO A 185 -12.08 16.03 18.12
C PRO A 185 -12.05 16.68 16.73
N VAL A 186 -13.24 16.97 16.21
CA VAL A 186 -13.44 17.82 15.03
C VAL A 186 -13.49 19.28 15.45
N THR A 187 -14.08 19.58 16.61
CA THR A 187 -14.08 20.95 17.14
C THR A 187 -12.68 21.35 17.57
N LYS A 188 -12.31 22.59 17.25
CA LYS A 188 -11.02 23.13 17.69
C LYS A 188 -11.09 23.50 19.17
N SER A 189 -9.92 23.48 19.83
CA SER A 189 -9.81 23.79 21.26
C SER A 189 -10.30 25.21 21.61
N ASP A 190 -10.36 26.11 20.63
CA ASP A 190 -10.79 27.49 20.75
C ASP A 190 -12.26 27.77 20.41
N GLU A 191 -12.94 26.88 19.67
CA GLU A 191 -14.34 27.06 19.24
C GLU A 191 -15.33 26.89 20.39
N CYS A 192 -15.19 25.81 21.17
CA CYS A 192 -16.15 25.42 22.21
C CYS A 192 -15.56 25.58 23.62
N ARG A 193 -15.10 26.78 23.95
CA ARG A 193 -14.51 27.06 25.27
C ARG A 193 -15.55 27.16 26.39
N GLY A 194 -15.14 26.77 27.60
CA GLY A 194 -15.91 26.96 28.83
C GLY A 194 -16.19 25.65 29.57
N ALA A 195 -16.78 25.78 30.76
CA ALA A 195 -17.21 24.64 31.56
C ALA A 195 -18.44 23.95 30.94
N LYS A 196 -18.74 22.74 31.44
CA LYS A 196 -19.91 21.96 31.03
C LYS A 196 -21.19 22.79 31.21
N SER A 197 -21.79 23.19 30.09
CA SER A 197 -23.03 23.94 30.02
C SER A 197 -23.81 23.52 28.78
N ILE A 198 -25.12 23.74 28.75
CA ILE A 198 -25.98 23.36 27.60
C ILE A 198 -25.41 23.92 26.29
N LYS A 199 -24.94 25.19 26.31
CA LYS A 199 -24.34 25.84 25.16
C LYS A 199 -23.06 25.15 24.68
N VAL A 200 -22.17 24.76 25.61
CA VAL A 200 -20.91 24.09 25.25
C VAL A 200 -21.16 22.64 24.79
N ILE A 201 -22.11 21.93 25.40
CA ILE A 201 -22.51 20.58 24.98
C ILE A 201 -23.07 20.60 23.56
N ALA A 202 -23.90 21.60 23.23
CA ALA A 202 -24.40 21.80 21.87
C ALA A 202 -23.28 22.15 20.89
N CYS A 203 -22.32 22.99 21.29
CA CYS A 203 -21.14 23.32 20.48
C CYS A 203 -20.28 22.10 20.16
N LEU A 204 -20.08 21.19 21.14
CA LEU A 204 -19.31 19.95 20.98
C LEU A 204 -20.05 18.82 20.25
N GLN A 205 -21.26 19.07 19.75
CA GLN A 205 -22.03 18.03 19.05
C GLN A 205 -21.25 17.36 17.90
N PRO A 206 -20.45 18.06 17.07
CA PRO A 206 -19.66 17.42 16.02
C PRO A 206 -18.61 16.41 16.52
N ASP A 207 -18.21 16.47 17.80
CA ASP A 207 -17.29 15.50 18.39
C ASP A 207 -17.98 14.20 18.77
N ARG A 208 -19.29 14.26 19.05
CA ARG A 208 -20.13 13.09 19.27
C ARG A 208 -20.63 12.57 17.92
N ARG A 209 -19.85 11.67 17.30
CA ARG A 209 -20.16 11.09 15.99
C ARG A 209 -19.69 9.65 15.86
N VAL A 210 -20.20 8.98 14.83
CA VAL A 210 -19.66 7.70 14.34
C VAL A 210 -19.30 7.88 12.87
N ASN A 211 -18.03 7.66 12.55
CA ASN A 211 -17.56 7.64 11.18
C ASN A 211 -17.68 6.21 10.64
N ILE A 212 -18.24 6.05 9.45
CA ILE A 212 -18.27 4.78 8.74
C ILE A 212 -17.43 4.95 7.47
N GLU A 213 -16.31 4.26 7.42
CA GLU A 213 -15.46 4.20 6.23
C GLU A 213 -15.73 2.90 5.50
N VAL A 214 -15.93 2.97 4.19
CA VAL A 214 -16.17 1.82 3.33
C VAL A 214 -15.08 1.77 2.29
N ILE A 215 -14.43 0.62 2.20
CA ILE A 215 -13.46 0.27 1.18
C ILE A 215 -14.10 -0.83 0.35
N GLY A 216 -14.19 -0.62 -0.96
CA GLY A 216 -14.70 -1.62 -1.87
C GLY A 216 -14.45 -1.26 -3.33
N SER A 217 -15.07 -1.99 -4.24
CA SER A 217 -15.07 -1.67 -5.67
C SER A 217 -16.49 -1.71 -6.22
N GLN A 218 -16.83 -0.76 -7.09
CA GLN A 218 -18.07 -0.84 -7.84
C GLN A 218 -17.87 -1.84 -8.98
N SER A 219 -18.74 -2.85 -9.08
CA SER A 219 -18.77 -3.70 -10.27
C SER A 219 -19.10 -2.82 -11.46
N ALA A 220 -18.19 -2.76 -12.44
CA ALA A 220 -18.45 -2.09 -13.71
C ALA A 220 -19.70 -2.72 -14.32
N LYS A 221 -20.75 -1.91 -14.48
CA LYS A 221 -21.99 -2.31 -15.14
C LYS A 221 -21.80 -2.31 -16.64
#